data_AF-A0A968DRE3-F1
#
_entry.id   AF-A0A968DRE3-F1
#
_cell.length_a   1.000
_cell.length_b   1.000
_cell.length_c   1.000
_cell.angle_alpha   90.00
_cell.angle_beta   90.00
_cell.angle_gamma   90.00
#
_symmetry.space_group_name_H-M   'P 1'
#
loop_
_entity.id
_entity.type
_entity.pdbx_description
1 polymer ?
#
loop_
_entity_poly.entity_id
_entity_poly.type
_entity_poly.pdbx_seq_one_letter_code
_entity_poly.pdbx_strand_id
1 'polypeptide(L)'
;EKVNHPLPILSLANAYDKQGIRNWLDRIAKVDERVLDADFAVEPKLDGLTVVLHYRNGSFFQGATRGNGEVGEDITQNLRTLQALPLRIPVDPQGGEPPEYLVVR
;
A
#
# COMPACT_ATOMS: atom_id res chain seq x y z
N GLU A 1 -3.50 18.88 8.42
CA GLU A 1 -4.96 18.84 8.11
C GLU A 1 -5.43 17.38 8.13
N LYS A 2 -6.71 17.08 8.35
CA LYS A 2 -7.23 15.71 8.26
C LYS A 2 -7.50 15.33 6.81
N VAL A 3 -7.13 14.12 6.42
CA VAL A 3 -7.32 13.61 5.05
C VAL A 3 -8.14 12.33 5.11
N ASN A 4 -9.27 12.30 4.40
CA ASN A 4 -10.06 11.07 4.26
C ASN A 4 -9.40 10.16 3.21
N HIS A 5 -9.14 8.92 3.59
CA HIS A 5 -8.63 7.91 2.67
C HIS A 5 -9.73 7.47 1.70
N PRO A 6 -9.41 7.20 0.43
CA PRO A 6 -10.40 6.83 -0.58
C PRO A 6 -11.00 5.44 -0.32
N LEU A 7 -10.26 4.57 0.36
CA LEU A 7 -10.72 3.27 0.86
C LEU A 7 -10.03 2.98 2.19
N PRO A 8 -10.65 2.20 3.11
CA PRO A 8 -10.04 1.82 4.37
C PRO A 8 -8.64 1.19 4.20
N ILE A 9 -7.73 1.57 5.09
CA ILE A 9 -6.38 1.02 5.18
C ILE A 9 -6.35 -0.01 6.32
N LEU A 10 -6.34 -1.27 5.91
CA LEU A 10 -6.42 -2.41 6.81
C LEU A 10 -5.04 -2.76 7.40
N SER A 11 -5.07 -3.43 8.56
CA SER A 11 -3.89 -4.10 9.11
C SER A 11 -3.82 -5.53 8.58
N LEU A 12 -2.61 -6.09 8.55
CA LEU A 12 -2.39 -7.52 8.32
C LEU A 12 -2.55 -8.31 9.62
N ALA A 13 -3.03 -9.56 9.51
CA ALA A 13 -2.97 -10.53 10.60
C ALA A 13 -1.53 -11.08 10.74
N ASN A 14 -1.17 -11.48 11.96
CA ASN A 14 0.17 -12.00 12.25
C ASN A 14 0.19 -13.53 12.30
N ALA A 15 1.31 -14.12 11.89
CA ALA A 15 1.71 -15.49 12.19
C ALA A 15 3.15 -15.47 12.72
N TYR A 16 3.39 -16.14 13.85
CA TYR A 16 4.68 -16.09 14.54
C TYR A 16 5.54 -17.35 14.34
N ASP A 17 4.95 -18.39 13.77
CA ASP A 17 5.61 -19.66 13.52
C ASP A 17 5.07 -20.35 12.25
N LYS A 18 5.71 -21.46 11.89
CA LYS A 18 5.34 -22.26 10.71
C LYS A 18 3.91 -22.81 10.80
N GLN A 19 3.42 -23.12 11.99
CA GLN A 19 2.06 -23.66 12.16
C GLN A 19 1.01 -22.57 11.94
N GLY A 20 1.24 -21.35 12.42
CA GLY A 20 0.38 -20.21 12.17
C GLY A 20 0.20 -19.91 10.69
N ILE A 21 1.28 -20.02 9.90
CA ILE A 21 1.21 -19.87 8.44
C ILE A 21 0.40 -21.01 7.81
N ARG A 22 0.60 -22.26 8.21
CA ARG A 22 -0.20 -23.40 7.71
C ARG A 22 -1.68 -23.25 8.04
N ASN A 23 -2.01 -22.85 9.27
CA ASN A 23 -3.38 -22.60 9.69
C ASN A 23 -4.04 -21.47 8.88
N TRP A 24 -3.28 -20.44 8.50
CA TRP A 24 -3.76 -19.40 7.59
C TRP A 24 -4.05 -19.97 6.20
N LEU A 25 -3.14 -20.78 5.63
CA LEU A 25 -3.34 -21.45 4.34
C LEU A 25 -4.59 -22.35 4.35
N ASP A 26 -4.76 -23.17 5.37
CA ASP A 26 -5.93 -24.05 5.53
C ASP A 26 -7.24 -23.24 5.60
N ARG A 27 -7.21 -22.06 6.22
CA ARG A 27 -8.39 -21.19 6.32
C ARG A 27 -8.75 -20.57 4.98
N ILE A 28 -7.77 -20.07 4.22
CA ILE A 28 -8.03 -19.46 2.90
C ILE A 28 -8.40 -20.52 1.86
N ALA A 29 -7.85 -21.74 1.94
CA ALA A 29 -8.21 -22.85 1.06
C ALA A 29 -9.66 -23.31 1.24
N LYS A 30 -10.24 -23.15 2.44
CA LYS A 30 -11.68 -23.38 2.68
C LYS A 30 -12.57 -22.33 2.03
N VAL A 31 -12.04 -21.14 1.73
CA VAL A 31 -12.76 -20.07 1.02
C VAL A 31 -12.61 -20.26 -0.49
N ASP A 32 -11.41 -20.59 -0.94
CA ASP A 32 -11.09 -20.84 -2.35
C ASP A 32 -9.95 -21.86 -2.48
N GLU A 33 -10.26 -23.06 -2.99
CA GLU A 33 -9.31 -24.16 -3.08
C GLU A 33 -8.14 -23.89 -4.04
N ARG A 34 -8.32 -22.99 -5.02
CA ARG A 34 -7.30 -22.64 -6.03
C ARG A 34 -6.04 -22.06 -5.42
N VAL A 35 -6.11 -21.56 -4.18
CA VAL A 35 -4.96 -21.01 -3.46
C VAL A 35 -3.89 -22.06 -3.16
N LEU A 36 -4.25 -23.35 -3.14
CA LEU A 36 -3.30 -24.44 -2.93
C LEU A 36 -2.33 -24.60 -4.10
N ASP A 37 -2.75 -24.19 -5.30
CA ASP A 37 -1.94 -24.22 -6.53
C ASP A 37 -1.39 -22.84 -6.91
N ALA A 38 -1.59 -21.82 -6.06
CA ALA A 38 -1.17 -20.46 -6.33
C ALA A 38 0.28 -20.20 -5.89
N ASP A 39 0.97 -19.33 -6.63
CA ASP A 39 2.22 -18.74 -6.18
C ASP A 39 1.98 -17.64 -5.14
N PHE A 40 2.93 -17.48 -4.21
CA PHE A 40 2.89 -16.46 -3.17
C PHE A 40 3.97 -15.40 -3.39
N ALA A 41 3.55 -14.13 -3.38
CA ALA A 41 4.48 -13.01 -3.23
C ALA A 41 4.88 -12.89 -1.76
N VAL A 42 6.19 -12.93 -1.48
CA VAL A 42 6.72 -12.78 -0.13
C VAL A 42 7.62 -11.55 -0.11
N GLU A 43 7.25 -10.58 0.71
CA GLU A 43 7.94 -9.30 0.84
C GLU A 43 8.43 -9.09 2.29
N PRO A 44 9.60 -8.46 2.50
CA PRO A 44 10.02 -8.05 3.83
C PRO A 44 9.01 -7.11 4.47
N LYS A 45 8.54 -7.43 5.68
CA LYS A 45 7.70 -6.53 6.45
C LYS A 45 8.54 -5.37 6.97
N LEU A 46 8.43 -4.21 6.32
CA LEU A 46 9.10 -2.99 6.77
C LEU A 46 8.52 -2.54 8.12
N ASP A 47 9.40 -2.19 9.06
CA ASP A 47 9.03 -1.66 10.36
C ASP A 47 9.11 -0.13 10.32
N GLY A 48 7.94 0.50 10.18
CA GLY A 48 7.81 1.92 9.98
C GLY A 48 6.35 2.35 10.02
N LEU A 49 6.08 3.56 9.54
CA LEU A 49 4.74 4.13 9.49
C LEU A 49 4.18 4.02 8.07
N THR A 50 2.93 3.56 7.96
CA THR A 50 2.22 3.58 6.68
C THR A 50 1.89 5.02 6.28
N VAL A 51 2.23 5.35 5.04
CA VAL A 51 1.86 6.61 4.39
C VAL A 51 1.07 6.30 3.12
N VAL A 52 0.17 7.19 2.75
CA VAL A 52 -0.61 7.09 1.51
C VAL A 52 -0.23 8.25 0.62
N LEU A 53 0.15 7.93 -0.61
CA LEU A 53 0.62 8.89 -1.61
C LEU A 53 -0.44 9.03 -2.70
N HIS A 54 -0.85 10.27 -2.94
CA HIS A 54 -1.81 10.61 -3.98
C HIS A 54 -1.10 11.30 -5.13
N TYR A 55 -1.25 10.72 -6.31
CA TYR A 55 -0.76 11.26 -7.57
C TYR A 55 -1.96 11.65 -8.45
N ARG A 56 -1.83 12.78 -9.13
CA ARG A 56 -2.79 13.22 -10.14
C ARG A 56 -2.06 13.55 -11.43
N ASN A 57 -2.47 12.94 -12.54
CA ASN A 57 -1.79 13.05 -13.83
C ASN A 57 -0.27 12.82 -13.68
N GLY A 58 0.08 11.76 -12.96
CA GLY A 58 1.48 11.41 -12.67
C GLY A 58 2.21 12.30 -11.65
N SER A 59 1.63 13.40 -11.15
CA SER A 59 2.33 14.31 -10.22
C SER A 59 1.90 14.08 -8.77
N PHE A 60 2.87 13.96 -7.85
CA PHE A 60 2.60 13.86 -6.42
C PHE A 60 1.96 15.16 -5.93
N PHE A 61 0.74 15.08 -5.40
CA PHE A 61 0.01 16.27 -4.96
C PHE A 61 -0.34 16.26 -3.46
N GLN A 62 -0.57 15.09 -2.86
CA GLN A 62 -0.89 14.97 -1.44
C GLN A 62 -0.34 13.67 -0.86
N GLY A 63 0.10 13.69 0.40
CA GLY A 63 0.35 12.46 1.14
C GLY A 63 -0.09 12.56 2.59
N ALA A 64 -0.57 11.44 3.12
CA ALA A 64 -1.16 11.37 4.45
C ALA A 64 -0.63 10.19 5.24
N THR A 65 -0.62 10.31 6.57
CA THR A 65 -0.42 9.15 7.46
C THR A 65 -1.61 8.20 7.39
N ARG A 66 -1.45 6.96 7.87
CA ARG A 66 -2.59 6.04 8.02
C ARG A 66 -3.68 6.57 8.97
N GLY A 67 -3.29 7.20 10.07
CA GLY A 67 -4.21 7.58 11.15
C GLY A 67 -5.01 6.39 11.68
N ASN A 68 -6.34 6.49 11.70
CA ASN A 68 -7.23 5.40 12.14
C ASN A 68 -7.58 4.39 11.04
N GLY A 69 -7.01 4.54 9.84
CA GLY A 69 -7.30 3.70 8.67
C GLY A 69 -8.37 4.27 7.73
N GLU A 70 -9.21 5.19 8.19
CA GLU A 70 -10.18 5.92 7.36
C GLU A 70 -9.78 7.38 7.17
N VAL A 71 -9.20 7.98 8.22
CA VAL A 71 -8.76 9.37 8.25
C VAL A 71 -7.32 9.43 8.75
N GLY A 72 -6.47 10.03 7.93
CA GLY A 72 -5.07 10.32 8.21
C GLY A 72 -4.80 11.80 8.48
N GLU A 73 -3.52 12.12 8.63
CA GLU A 73 -3.03 13.50 8.73
C GLU A 73 -2.19 13.84 7.49
N ASP A 74 -2.44 15.00 6.89
CA ASP A 74 -1.64 15.53 5.79
C ASP A 74 -0.20 15.79 6.27
N ILE A 75 0.73 15.11 5.62
CA ILE A 75 2.19 15.22 5.83
C ILE A 75 2.91 15.49 4.51
N THR A 76 2.23 16.10 3.54
CA THR A 76 2.71 16.29 2.17
C THR A 76 4.06 17.01 2.13
N GLN A 77 4.24 18.04 2.96
CA GLN A 77 5.50 18.80 3.00
C GLN A 77 6.65 17.95 3.56
N ASN A 78 6.39 17.13 4.59
CA ASN A 78 7.38 16.20 5.12
C ASN A 78 7.76 15.15 4.07
N LEU A 79 6.79 14.61 3.32
CA LEU A 79 7.06 13.61 2.29
C LEU A 79 7.87 14.20 1.13
N ARG A 80 7.68 15.47 0.76
CA ARG A 80 8.47 16.15 -0.29
C ARG A 80 9.97 16.29 0.06
N THR A 81 10.36 16.13 1.33
CA THR A 81 11.78 16.15 1.72
C THR A 81 12.47 14.80 1.52
N LEU A 82 11.71 13.72 1.31
CA LEU A 82 12.26 12.38 1.13
C LEU A 82 12.83 12.22 -0.30
N GLN A 83 14.15 12.06 -0.41
CA GLN A 83 14.83 11.92 -1.70
C GLN A 83 14.38 10.70 -2.50
N ALA A 84 14.00 9.62 -1.81
CA ALA A 84 13.53 8.39 -2.45
C ALA A 84 12.10 8.49 -2.97
N LEU A 85 11.33 9.52 -2.59
CA LEU A 85 9.96 9.71 -3.03
C LEU A 85 9.94 10.34 -4.43
N PRO A 86 9.46 9.65 -5.46
CA PRO A 86 9.31 10.26 -6.77
C PRO A 86 8.17 11.29 -6.75
N LEU A 87 8.48 12.56 -7.05
CA LEU A 87 7.47 13.61 -7.17
C LEU A 87 6.66 13.54 -8.47
N ARG A 88 7.13 12.72 -9.43
CA ARG A 88 6.41 12.31 -10.63
C ARG A 88 6.53 10.80 -10.80
N ILE A 89 5.44 10.14 -11.17
CA ILE A 89 5.45 8.70 -11.46
C ILE A 89 6.49 8.43 -12.55
N PRO A 90 7.47 7.54 -12.31
CA PRO A 90 8.39 7.13 -13.35
C PRO A 90 7.62 6.29 -14.36
N VAL A 91 7.37 6.86 -15.54
CA VAL A 91 6.76 6.15 -16.67
C VAL A 91 7.86 5.74 -17.65
N ASP A 92 7.74 4.53 -18.18
CA ASP A 92 8.53 4.13 -19.34
C ASP A 92 8.10 5.01 -20.53
N PRO A 93 9.03 5.63 -21.28
CA PRO A 93 8.70 6.39 -22.49
C PRO A 93 7.86 5.62 -23.52
N GLN A 94 7.90 4.28 -23.51
CA GLN A 94 7.07 3.41 -24.36
C GLN A 94 5.82 2.86 -23.63
N GLY A 95 5.71 3.06 -22.32
CA GLY A 95 4.68 2.47 -21.44
C GLY A 95 3.38 3.26 -21.33
N GLY A 96 3.26 4.38 -22.03
CA GLY A 96 2.08 5.24 -22.03
C GLY A 96 2.03 6.25 -20.89
N GLU A 97 0.86 6.87 -20.72
CA GLU A 97 0.65 7.96 -19.76
C GLU A 97 0.27 7.42 -18.37
N PRO A 98 0.66 8.11 -17.27
CA PRO A 98 0.25 7.71 -15.95
C PRO A 98 -1.27 7.87 -15.77
N PRO A 99 -1.90 7.08 -14.89
CA PRO A 99 -3.32 7.24 -14.58
C PRO A 99 -3.66 8.67 -14.13
N GLU A 100 -4.88 9.12 -14.42
CA GLU A 100 -5.37 10.43 -13.99
C GLU A 100 -5.30 10.58 -12.46
N TYR A 101 -5.61 9.50 -11.73
CA TYR A 101 -5.53 9.46 -10.28
C TYR A 101 -4.98 8.10 -9.83
N LEU A 102 -3.87 8.13 -9.07
CA LEU A 102 -3.26 6.94 -8.49
C LEU A 102 -3.01 7.16 -7.00
N VAL A 103 -3.33 6.12 -6.22
CA VAL A 103 -3.11 6.09 -4.77
C VAL A 103 -2.18 4.92 -4.46
N VAL A 104 -1.02 5.23 -3.90
CA VAL A 104 0.01 4.26 -3.51
C VAL A 104 0.05 4.17 -1.98
N ARG A 105 0.25 2.96 -1.45
CA ARG A 105 0.26 2.65 -0.01
C ARG A 105 1.45 1.77 0.32
#